data_AF-A0A396GDQ0-F1
#
_entry.id   AF-A0A396GDQ0-F1
#
_cell.length_a   1.000
_cell.length_b   1.000
_cell.length_c   1.000
_cell.angle_alpha   90.00
_cell.angle_beta   90.00
_cell.angle_gamma   90.00
#
_symmetry.space_group_name_H-M   'P 1'
#
loop_
_entity.id
_entity.type
_entity.pdbx_description
1 polymer ?
#
loop_
_entity_poly.entity_id
_entity_poly.type
_entity_poly.pdbx_seq_one_letter_code
_entity_poly.pdbx_strand_id
1 'polypeptide(L)'
;MASSSSVPGSSSNMQQQQEALAYEIKGRTMSLEEWELKIQSESPVDFNSLAAHNCDIGSFYEAQGLGSYFNFLNGPTYQTLVRHFWVRASIYDRDAAKVEEDEKVLLNP
;
A
#
# COMPACT_ATOMS: atom_id res chain seq x y z
N MET A 1 -39.71 -24.47 -7.20
CA MET A 1 -39.02 -24.48 -5.89
C MET A 1 -38.01 -23.34 -5.91
N ALA A 2 -38.30 -22.26 -5.21
CA ALA A 2 -37.41 -21.11 -5.10
C ALA A 2 -36.83 -21.11 -3.68
N SER A 3 -35.53 -21.35 -3.56
CA SER A 3 -34.82 -21.28 -2.29
C SER A 3 -34.50 -19.81 -2.00
N SER A 4 -35.21 -19.22 -1.05
CA SER A 4 -34.81 -17.94 -0.44
C SER A 4 -33.74 -18.22 0.60
N SER A 5 -32.53 -17.72 0.37
CA SER A 5 -31.46 -17.66 1.36
C SER A 5 -31.54 -16.31 2.07
N SER A 6 -32.15 -16.26 3.25
CA SER A 6 -32.11 -15.10 4.13
C SER A 6 -30.86 -15.21 5.01
N VAL A 7 -29.79 -14.56 4.62
CA VAL A 7 -28.62 -14.36 5.49
C VAL A 7 -29.02 -13.32 6.55
N PRO A 8 -28.98 -13.63 7.86
CA PRO A 8 -29.18 -12.62 8.88
C PRO A 8 -27.99 -11.67 8.80
N GLY A 9 -28.26 -10.40 8.50
CA GLY A 9 -27.28 -9.33 8.60
C GLY A 9 -26.75 -9.28 10.03
N SER A 10 -25.57 -9.84 10.24
CA SER A 10 -24.80 -9.59 11.45
C SER A 10 -24.31 -8.16 11.37
N SER A 11 -25.17 -7.23 11.80
CA SER A 11 -24.73 -5.89 12.15
C SER A 11 -23.87 -6.06 13.40
N SER A 12 -22.57 -6.26 13.20
CA SER A 12 -21.58 -6.18 14.26
C SER A 12 -21.44 -4.71 14.64
N ASN A 13 -22.47 -4.17 15.27
CA ASN A 13 -22.38 -2.96 16.07
C ASN A 13 -21.66 -3.34 17.37
N MET A 14 -20.41 -3.78 17.25
CA MET A 14 -19.45 -3.66 18.33
C MET A 14 -19.21 -2.16 18.44
N GLN A 15 -20.03 -1.49 19.24
CA GLN A 15 -19.67 -0.21 19.84
C GLN A 15 -18.38 -0.45 20.63
N GLN A 16 -17.26 -0.38 19.92
CA GLN A 16 -15.98 -0.03 20.49
C GLN A 16 -16.16 1.40 20.99
N GLN A 17 -16.62 1.53 22.24
CA GLN A 17 -16.03 2.47 23.17
C GLN A 17 -14.58 2.03 23.42
N GLN A 18 -13.77 1.93 22.37
CA GLN A 18 -12.36 2.20 22.48
C GLN A 18 -12.35 3.73 22.44
N GLU A 19 -11.91 4.38 23.51
CA GLU A 19 -11.34 5.72 23.39
C GLU A 19 -10.56 5.73 22.08
N ALA A 20 -10.89 6.63 21.16
CA ALA A 20 -10.11 6.80 19.96
C ALA A 20 -8.71 7.18 20.44
N LEU A 21 -7.84 6.18 20.61
CA LEU A 21 -6.44 6.37 20.93
C LEU A 21 -5.97 7.34 19.87
N ALA A 22 -5.72 8.58 20.28
CA ALA A 22 -5.33 9.63 19.37
C ALA A 22 -4.03 9.13 18.74
N TYR A 23 -4.09 8.70 17.48
CA TYR A 23 -2.93 8.20 16.79
C TYR A 23 -1.92 9.35 16.72
N GLU A 24 -0.84 9.23 17.47
CA GLU A 24 0.22 10.25 17.48
C GLU A 24 1.11 10.04 16.27
N ILE A 25 1.37 11.11 15.52
CA ILE A 25 2.28 11.06 14.38
C ILE A 25 3.69 10.89 14.95
N LYS A 26 4.34 9.77 14.60
CA LYS A 26 5.74 9.51 14.98
C LYS A 26 6.65 10.66 14.54
N GLY A 27 7.61 11.03 15.40
CA GLY A 27 8.63 12.01 15.09
C GLY A 27 9.48 11.64 13.87
N ARG A 28 10.13 12.65 13.27
CA ARG A 28 11.05 12.43 12.14
C ARG A 28 12.30 11.70 12.61
N THR A 29 12.73 10.70 11.84
CA THR A 29 13.98 9.96 12.06
C THR A 29 15.10 10.48 11.15
N MET A 30 14.75 10.99 9.97
CA MET A 30 15.69 11.53 8.99
C MET A 30 15.87 13.05 9.13
N SER A 31 17.03 13.56 8.72
CA SER A 31 17.33 15.00 8.65
C SER A 31 16.88 15.66 7.33
N LEU A 32 16.64 14.87 6.29
CA LEU A 32 16.17 15.37 4.99
C LEU A 32 14.71 15.84 5.08
N GLU A 33 14.39 16.86 4.29
CA GLU A 33 13.02 17.34 4.18
C GLU A 33 12.18 16.41 3.28
N GLU A 34 10.87 16.34 3.54
CA GLU A 34 9.94 15.46 2.82
C GLU A 34 9.96 15.71 1.30
N TRP A 35 10.24 16.94 0.88
CA TRP A 35 10.29 17.35 -0.53
C TRP A 35 11.59 16.98 -1.25
N GLU A 36 12.65 16.67 -0.50
CA GLU A 36 13.95 16.28 -1.06
C GLU A 36 13.97 14.80 -1.47
N LEU A 37 13.03 14.01 -0.95
CA LEU A 37 12.83 12.61 -1.35
C LEU A 37 12.25 12.52 -2.76
N LYS A 38 13.05 12.01 -3.69
CA LYS A 38 12.63 11.67 -5.04
C LYS A 38 12.02 10.27 -5.05
N ILE A 39 10.69 10.20 -5.17
CA ILE A 39 9.97 8.93 -5.30
C ILE A 39 9.92 8.54 -6.77
N GLN A 40 10.50 7.39 -7.09
CA GLN A 40 10.35 6.77 -8.40
C GLN A 40 9.07 5.92 -8.36
N SER A 41 8.11 6.24 -9.24
CA SER A 41 6.93 5.42 -9.46
C SER A 41 7.11 4.64 -10.75
N GLU A 42 6.84 3.34 -10.69
CA GLU A 42 6.86 2.48 -11.86
C GLU A 42 5.44 2.04 -12.18
N SER A 43 5.07 2.10 -13.45
CA SER A 43 3.82 1.54 -13.96
C SER A 43 4.03 0.08 -14.32
N PRO A 44 3.33 -0.87 -13.68
CA PRO A 44 3.42 -2.29 -14.04
C PRO A 44 3.15 -2.57 -15.52
N VAL A 45 2.27 -1.79 -16.16
CA VAL A 45 1.96 -1.91 -17.59
C VAL A 45 2.08 -0.54 -18.26
N ASP A 46 3.10 -0.37 -19.10
CA ASP A 46 3.35 0.85 -19.86
C ASP A 46 3.17 0.62 -21.36
N PHE A 47 1.94 0.81 -21.85
CA PHE A 47 1.63 0.71 -23.27
C PHE A 47 2.33 1.79 -24.12
N ASN A 48 2.70 2.94 -23.54
CA ASN A 48 3.39 4.00 -24.28
C ASN A 48 4.81 3.58 -24.62
N SER A 49 5.54 3.04 -23.63
CA SER A 49 6.89 2.50 -23.86
C SER A 49 6.87 1.32 -24.81
N LEU A 50 5.90 0.40 -24.67
CA LEU A 50 5.74 -0.72 -25.60
C LEU A 50 5.51 -0.23 -27.05
N ALA A 51 4.62 0.74 -27.25
CA ALA A 51 4.34 1.32 -28.55
C ALA A 51 5.57 2.02 -29.16
N ALA A 52 6.35 2.74 -28.34
CA ALA A 52 7.62 3.37 -28.78
C ALA A 52 8.65 2.36 -29.30
N HIS A 53 8.55 1.10 -28.87
CA HIS A 53 9.38 -0.02 -29.33
C HIS A 53 8.70 -0.88 -30.42
N ASN A 54 7.73 -0.33 -31.16
CA ASN A 54 6.95 -1.01 -32.20
C ASN A 54 6.11 -2.20 -31.71
N CYS A 55 5.76 -2.21 -30.42
CA CYS A 55 4.85 -3.19 -29.81
C CYS A 55 3.55 -2.49 -29.39
N ASP A 56 2.71 -2.13 -30.36
CA ASP A 56 1.40 -1.51 -30.06
C ASP A 56 0.34 -2.59 -29.77
N ILE A 57 0.41 -3.15 -28.56
CA ILE A 57 -0.59 -4.12 -28.09
C ILE A 57 -1.75 -3.46 -27.32
N GLY A 58 -1.61 -2.17 -26.97
CA GLY A 58 -2.59 -1.44 -26.16
C GLY A 58 -3.97 -1.39 -26.83
N SER A 59 -3.99 -1.18 -28.14
CA SER A 59 -5.21 -1.11 -28.95
C SER A 59 -6.07 -2.38 -28.88
N PHE A 60 -5.45 -3.57 -28.79
CA PHE A 60 -6.17 -4.84 -28.63
C PHE A 60 -6.88 -4.96 -27.27
N TYR A 61 -6.25 -4.47 -26.20
CA TYR A 61 -6.84 -4.51 -24.86
C TYR A 61 -7.93 -3.46 -24.69
N GLU A 62 -7.79 -2.30 -25.33
CA GLU A 62 -8.86 -1.30 -25.39
C GLU A 62 -10.08 -1.84 -26.15
N ALA A 63 -9.88 -2.52 -27.28
CA ALA A 63 -10.96 -3.15 -28.03
C ALA A 63 -11.69 -4.26 -27.23
N GLN A 64 -11.01 -4.89 -26.26
CA GLN A 64 -11.58 -5.86 -25.33
C GLN A 64 -12.26 -5.22 -24.10
N GLY A 65 -12.22 -3.89 -23.97
CA GLY A 65 -12.75 -3.18 -22.81
C GLY A 65 -11.91 -3.32 -21.53
N LEU A 66 -10.63 -3.72 -21.65
CA LEU A 66 -9.72 -3.95 -20.53
C LEU A 66 -8.88 -2.71 -20.15
N GLY A 67 -9.04 -1.58 -20.85
CA GLY A 67 -8.30 -0.34 -20.55
C GLY A 67 -8.47 0.12 -19.10
N SER A 68 -9.69 0.06 -18.57
CA SER A 68 -9.98 0.42 -17.16
C SER A 68 -9.27 -0.49 -16.16
N TYR A 69 -9.10 -1.78 -16.49
CA TYR A 69 -8.38 -2.74 -15.66
C TYR A 69 -6.89 -2.41 -15.58
N PHE A 70 -6.24 -2.11 -16.71
CA PHE A 70 -4.82 -1.72 -16.71
C PHE A 70 -4.59 -0.35 -16.06
N ASN A 71 -5.53 0.59 -16.24
CA ASN A 71 -5.49 1.87 -15.52
C ASN A 71 -5.60 1.67 -13.99
N PHE A 72 -6.44 0.73 -13.56
CA PHE A 72 -6.52 0.36 -12.14
C PHE A 72 -5.22 -0.29 -11.63
N LEU A 73 -4.61 -1.19 -12.39
CA LEU A 73 -3.33 -1.83 -12.04
C LEU A 73 -2.20 -0.81 -11.87
N ASN A 74 -2.14 0.19 -12.74
CA ASN A 74 -1.16 1.27 -12.61
C ASN A 74 -1.48 2.18 -11.42
N GLY A 75 -2.77 2.48 -11.21
CA GLY A 75 -3.30 3.13 -10.01
C GLY A 75 -2.72 4.53 -9.71
N PRO A 76 -3.34 5.29 -8.79
CA PRO A 76 -2.73 6.52 -8.30
C PRO A 76 -1.52 6.18 -7.42
N THR A 77 -0.38 6.84 -7.68
CA THR A 77 0.77 6.77 -6.76
C THR A 77 0.64 7.85 -5.68
N TYR A 78 0.47 7.44 -4.42
CA TYR A 78 0.40 8.36 -3.29
C TYR A 78 1.78 8.81 -2.81
N GLN A 79 2.50 9.58 -3.64
CA GLN A 79 3.88 9.97 -3.35
C GLN A 79 4.03 10.75 -2.04
N THR A 80 3.06 11.59 -1.67
CA THR A 80 3.08 12.34 -0.41
C THR A 80 3.07 11.42 0.81
N LEU A 81 2.22 10.39 0.79
CA LEU A 81 2.17 9.40 1.86
C LEU A 81 3.49 8.65 1.98
N VAL A 82 4.09 8.27 0.83
CA VAL A 82 5.39 7.59 0.80
C VAL A 82 6.49 8.49 1.37
N ARG A 83 6.52 9.78 1.04
CA ARG A 83 7.48 10.75 1.60
C ARG A 83 7.32 10.89 3.11
N HIS A 84 6.09 11.10 3.58
CA HIS A 84 5.81 11.24 5.01
C HIS A 84 6.19 9.98 5.79
N PHE A 85 5.94 8.81 5.21
CA PHE A 85 6.31 7.52 5.77
C PHE A 85 7.83 7.41 5.91
N TRP A 86 8.59 7.65 4.83
CA TRP A 86 10.04 7.44 4.82
C TRP A 86 10.80 8.36 5.78
N VAL A 87 10.44 9.64 5.89
CA VAL A 87 11.12 10.58 6.81
C VAL A 87 10.96 10.16 8.28
N ARG A 88 9.91 9.39 8.61
CA ARG A 88 9.57 8.89 9.96
C ARG A 88 9.92 7.43 10.17
N ALA A 89 10.31 6.72 9.11
CA ALA A 89 10.68 5.32 9.19
C ALA A 89 11.95 5.14 10.03
N SER A 90 12.03 4.04 10.76
CA SER A 90 13.26 3.59 11.39
C SER A 90 13.72 2.35 10.63
N ILE A 91 14.96 2.35 10.16
CA ILE A 91 15.53 1.25 9.38
C ILE A 91 16.43 0.47 10.33
N TYR A 92 16.16 -0.83 10.43
CA TYR A 92 16.95 -1.74 11.25
C TYR A 92 17.68 -2.71 10.32
N ASP A 93 18.94 -2.98 10.63
CA ASP A 93 19.66 -4.04 9.96
C ASP A 93 19.22 -5.42 10.48
N ARG A 94 19.72 -6.46 9.82
CA ARG A 94 19.35 -7.83 10.15
C ARG A 94 19.79 -8.23 11.55
N ASP A 95 20.91 -7.69 12.03
CA ASP A 95 21.47 -8.05 13.32
C ASP A 95 20.70 -7.37 14.46
N ALA A 96 20.34 -6.09 14.32
CA ALA A 96 19.45 -5.38 15.24
C ALA A 96 18.07 -6.04 15.31
N ALA A 97 17.52 -6.49 14.17
CA ALA A 97 16.25 -7.19 14.14
C ALA A 97 16.29 -8.53 14.90
N LYS A 98 17.39 -9.29 14.80
CA LYS A 98 17.57 -10.54 15.56
C LYS A 98 17.69 -10.29 17.06
N VAL A 99 18.43 -9.25 17.46
CA VAL A 99 18.55 -8.90 18.88
C VAL A 99 17.18 -8.57 19.47
N GLU A 100 16.38 -7.76 18.76
CA GLU A 100 15.00 -7.44 19.19
C GLU A 100 14.11 -8.69 19.25
N GLU A 101 14.22 -9.59 18.28
CA GLU A 101 13.49 -10.87 18.26
C GLU A 101 13.85 -11.73 19.48
N ASP A 102 15.13 -11.96 19.74
CA ASP A 102 15.62 -12.77 20.86
C ASP A 102 15.16 -12.20 22.21
N GLU A 103 15.21 -10.88 22.39
CA GLU A 103 14.70 -10.20 23.59
C GLU A 103 13.19 -10.41 23.79
N LYS A 104 12.40 -10.31 22.72
CA LYS A 104 10.94 -10.47 22.78
C LYS A 104 10.52 -11.91 23.02
N VAL A 105 11.23 -12.88 22.46
CA VAL A 105 11.03 -14.32 22.70
C VAL A 105 11.39 -14.66 24.15
N LEU A 106 12.47 -14.11 24.69
CA LEU A 106 12.85 -14.33 26.09
C LEU A 106 11.81 -13.81 27.08
N LEU A 107 11.17 -12.67 26.76
CA LEU A 107 10.11 -12.07 27.57
C LEU A 107 8.78 -12.85 27.52
N ASN A 108 8.52 -13.59 26.43
CA ASN A 108 7.32 -14.41 26.22
C ASN A 108 7.71 -15.77 25.61
N PRO A 109 8.26 -16.69 26.41
CA PRO A 109 8.80 -17.96 25.94
C PRO A 109 7.73 -18.95 25.44
#